data_AF-A0A1F7HZX2-F1
#
_entry.id   AF-A0A1F7HZX2-F1
#
_cell.length_a   1.000
_cell.length_b   1.000
_cell.length_c   1.000
_cell.angle_alpha   90.00
_cell.angle_beta   90.00
_cell.angle_gamma   90.00
#
_symmetry.space_group_name_H-M   'P 1'
#
loop_
_entity.id
_entity.type
_entity.pdbx_description
1 polymer ?
#
loop_
_entity_poly.entity_id
_entity_poly.type
_entity_poly.pdbx_seq_one_letter_code
_entity_poly.pdbx_strand_id
1 'polypeptide(L)'
;MNEQLPNAESRETPKTVLDYLCNKHSTIANDYRAPDGRYSEHCGLIAIDIAKLLLAAGRQPYIAKVSEDVREGSVIRSKTLTPTIYEGRVTWGAHQVCCCNDQAFDPMLDRPIAINDYTKTIFGEDIKMEILIPHEQIEEFINR
;
A
#
# COMPACT_ATOMS: atom_id res chain seq x y z
N MET A 1 -2.80 -29.28 24.58
CA MET A 1 -2.19 -28.06 24.00
C MET A 1 -3.33 -27.25 23.43
N ASN A 2 -3.70 -26.15 24.10
CA ASN A 2 -4.72 -25.24 23.60
C ASN A 2 -4.05 -24.25 22.64
N GLU A 3 -4.23 -24.44 21.34
CA GLU A 3 -4.01 -23.38 20.37
C GLU A 3 -5.16 -22.38 20.54
N GLN A 4 -4.89 -21.28 21.24
CA GLN A 4 -5.78 -20.12 21.24
C GLN A 4 -5.79 -19.58 19.81
N LEU A 5 -6.91 -19.82 19.10
CA LEU A 5 -7.22 -19.13 17.85
C LEU A 5 -7.04 -17.62 18.07
N PRO A 6 -6.36 -16.89 17.17
CA PRO A 6 -6.24 -15.45 17.31
C PRO A 6 -7.63 -14.82 17.35
N ASN A 7 -7.89 -14.05 18.42
CA ASN A 7 -9.15 -13.38 18.71
C ASN A 7 -9.70 -12.68 17.45
N ALA A 8 -10.98 -12.82 17.13
CA ALA A 8 -11.58 -12.24 15.93
C ALA A 8 -11.45 -10.70 15.86
N GLU A 9 -11.36 -10.03 17.01
CA GLU A 9 -11.05 -8.59 17.14
C GLU A 9 -9.68 -8.22 16.55
N SER A 10 -8.78 -9.19 16.42
CA SER A 10 -7.46 -8.97 15.84
C SER A 10 -7.46 -8.86 14.30
N ARG A 11 -8.60 -9.08 13.63
CA ARG A 11 -8.72 -8.95 12.16
C ARG A 11 -9.50 -7.73 11.70
N GLU A 12 -10.26 -7.08 12.58
CA GLU A 12 -11.01 -5.89 12.18
C GLU A 12 -10.08 -4.70 11.96
N THR A 13 -10.26 -4.02 10.82
CA THR A 13 -9.49 -2.82 10.50
C THR A 13 -9.88 -1.68 11.46
N PRO A 14 -8.92 -1.05 12.14
CA PRO A 14 -9.22 0.09 13.03
C PRO A 14 -9.99 1.19 12.30
N LYS A 15 -11.03 1.74 12.92
CA LYS A 15 -11.85 2.82 12.33
C LYS A 15 -11.01 4.00 11.86
N THR A 16 -9.96 4.37 12.60
CA THR A 16 -9.03 5.44 12.25
C THR A 16 -8.32 5.20 10.90
N VAL A 17 -7.99 3.94 10.60
CA VAL A 17 -7.39 3.54 9.31
C VAL A 17 -8.44 3.61 8.20
N LEU A 18 -9.67 3.12 8.44
CA LEU A 18 -10.77 3.22 7.47
C LEU A 18 -11.12 4.67 7.13
N ASP A 19 -11.24 5.52 8.15
CA ASP A 19 -11.52 6.95 7.98
C ASP A 19 -10.39 7.61 7.16
N TYR A 20 -9.12 7.27 7.44
CA TYR A 20 -7.98 7.77 6.68
C TYR A 20 -8.03 7.34 5.21
N LEU A 21 -8.26 6.04 4.95
CA LEU A 21 -8.37 5.50 3.59
C LEU A 21 -9.50 6.17 2.82
N CYS A 22 -10.70 6.27 3.39
CA CYS A 22 -11.85 6.89 2.74
C CYS A 22 -11.60 8.38 2.43
N ASN A 23 -11.06 9.13 3.40
CA ASN A 23 -10.73 10.54 3.20
C ASN A 23 -9.67 10.72 2.12
N LYS A 24 -8.60 9.90 2.13
CA LYS A 24 -7.54 9.98 1.11
C LYS A 24 -7.98 9.47 -0.24
N HIS A 25 -8.85 8.47 -0.32
CA HIS A 25 -9.41 7.99 -1.57
C HIS A 25 -10.13 9.11 -2.33
N SER A 26 -10.91 9.93 -1.60
CA SER A 26 -11.61 11.08 -2.18
C SER A 26 -10.68 12.13 -2.80
N THR A 27 -9.43 12.24 -2.32
CA THR A 27 -8.44 13.19 -2.84
C THR A 27 -7.52 12.57 -3.90
N ILE A 28 -7.17 11.29 -3.74
CA ILE A 28 -6.22 10.56 -4.59
C ILE A 28 -6.86 10.06 -5.89
N ALA A 29 -8.19 9.91 -5.95
CA ALA A 29 -8.92 9.65 -7.19
C ALA A 29 -8.61 10.68 -8.31
N ASN A 30 -8.04 11.84 -7.95
CA ASN A 30 -7.53 12.85 -8.87
C ASN A 30 -6.02 12.71 -9.18
N ASP A 31 -5.56 11.51 -9.54
CA ASP A 31 -4.19 11.26 -10.06
C ASP A 31 -3.03 11.66 -9.14
N TYR A 32 -3.19 11.61 -7.80
CA TYR A 32 -2.18 12.13 -6.84
C TYR A 32 -1.88 13.64 -6.98
N ARG A 33 -2.73 14.39 -7.69
CA ARG A 33 -2.58 15.84 -7.82
C ARG A 33 -3.22 16.53 -6.63
N ALA A 34 -2.47 17.42 -5.99
CA ALA A 34 -3.05 18.42 -5.11
C ALA A 34 -4.05 19.30 -5.90
N PRO A 35 -4.96 20.01 -5.22
CA PRO A 35 -5.84 20.99 -5.85
C PRO A 35 -5.10 22.06 -6.70
N ASP A 36 -3.80 22.29 -6.44
CA ASP A 36 -2.94 23.20 -7.21
C ASP A 36 -2.30 22.55 -8.47
N GLY A 37 -2.62 21.28 -8.75
CA GLY A 37 -2.16 20.53 -9.91
C GLY A 37 -0.76 19.92 -9.80
N ARG A 38 -0.05 20.11 -8.67
CA ARG A 38 1.25 19.47 -8.41
C ARG A 38 1.06 18.04 -7.92
N TYR A 39 1.96 17.13 -8.29
CA TYR A 39 2.04 15.82 -7.66
C TYR A 39 2.47 16.03 -6.21
N SER A 40 1.55 15.86 -5.27
CA SER A 40 1.75 16.26 -3.87
C SER A 40 1.94 15.08 -2.93
N GLU A 41 1.59 13.86 -3.35
CA GLU A 41 1.56 12.71 -2.46
C GLU A 41 2.45 11.57 -2.96
N HIS A 42 3.34 11.12 -2.09
CA HIS A 42 4.25 10.00 -2.34
C HIS A 42 3.65 8.75 -1.71
N CYS A 43 3.50 7.67 -2.47
CA CYS A 43 2.97 6.39 -1.99
C CYS A 43 3.67 5.91 -0.71
N GLY A 44 4.97 6.14 -0.58
CA GLY A 44 5.73 5.84 0.64
C GLY A 44 5.28 6.64 1.88
N LEU A 45 5.00 7.94 1.75
CA LEU A 45 4.52 8.76 2.87
C LEU A 45 3.13 8.33 3.32
N ILE A 46 2.25 8.01 2.37
CA ILE A 46 0.93 7.44 2.65
C ILE A 46 1.06 6.10 3.38
N ALA A 47 1.92 5.19 2.89
CA ALA A 47 2.14 3.90 3.53
C ALA A 47 2.68 4.06 4.96
N ILE A 48 3.55 5.04 5.20
CA ILE A 48 4.05 5.40 6.53
C ILE A 48 2.93 5.91 7.45
N ASP A 49 2.08 6.80 6.96
CA ASP A 49 0.96 7.33 7.76
C ASP A 49 -0.01 6.22 8.18
N ILE A 50 -0.32 5.31 7.25
CA ILE A 50 -1.14 4.12 7.55
C ILE A 50 -0.44 3.23 8.57
N ALA A 51 0.87 2.99 8.42
CA ALA A 51 1.65 2.19 9.37
C ALA A 51 1.61 2.80 10.78
N LYS A 52 1.70 4.12 10.93
CA LYS A 52 1.56 4.80 12.23
C LYS A 52 0.20 4.54 12.87
N LEU A 53 -0.88 4.61 12.09
CA LEU A 53 -2.24 4.35 12.58
C LEU A 53 -2.42 2.89 13.00
N LEU A 54 -1.85 1.95 12.25
CA LEU A 54 -1.87 0.54 12.58
C LEU A 54 -1.04 0.23 13.84
N LEU A 55 0.16 0.78 13.98
CA LEU A 55 0.98 0.66 15.19
C LEU A 55 0.26 1.21 16.43
N ALA A 56 -0.36 2.39 16.31
CA ALA A 56 -1.13 2.99 17.40
C ALA A 56 -2.33 2.12 17.83
N ALA A 57 -2.84 1.26 16.94
CA ALA A 57 -3.87 0.27 17.22
C ALA A 57 -3.30 -1.09 17.69
N GLY A 58 -2.00 -1.17 18.00
CA GLY A 58 -1.34 -2.41 18.45
C GLY A 58 -1.17 -3.46 17.36
N ARG A 59 -1.12 -3.05 16.09
CA ARG A 59 -0.93 -3.94 14.93
C ARG A 59 0.54 -4.06 14.56
N GLN A 60 0.82 -5.03 13.69
CA GLN A 60 2.16 -5.31 13.17
C GLN A 60 2.24 -5.00 11.67
N PRO A 61 2.28 -3.70 11.27
CA PRO A 61 2.37 -3.34 9.86
C PRO A 61 3.78 -3.55 9.31
N TYR A 62 3.85 -3.72 8.00
CA TYR A 62 5.08 -3.66 7.21
C TYR A 62 4.82 -2.87 5.91
N ILE A 63 5.87 -2.44 5.23
CA ILE A 63 5.74 -1.76 3.92
C ILE A 63 6.24 -2.71 2.84
N ALA A 64 5.39 -2.96 1.86
CA ALA A 64 5.72 -3.71 0.67
C ALA A 64 5.92 -2.78 -0.54
N LYS A 65 6.72 -3.23 -1.48
CA LYS A 65 6.97 -2.58 -2.76
C LYS A 65 6.45 -3.45 -3.89
N VAL A 66 5.74 -2.83 -4.81
CA VAL A 66 5.39 -3.37 -6.12
C VAL A 66 6.38 -2.80 -7.13
N SER A 67 7.13 -3.68 -7.79
CA SER A 67 7.94 -3.34 -8.95
C SER A 67 8.22 -4.61 -9.74
N GLU A 68 8.29 -4.50 -11.06
CA GLU A 68 8.66 -5.60 -11.93
C GLU A 68 9.79 -5.12 -12.84
N ASP A 69 10.82 -5.94 -13.03
CA ASP A 69 11.88 -5.65 -13.98
C ASP A 69 11.67 -6.46 -15.26
N VAL A 70 11.81 -5.79 -16.40
CA VAL A 70 11.78 -6.39 -17.74
C VAL A 70 13.19 -6.49 -18.29
N ARG A 71 13.48 -7.63 -18.93
CA ARG A 71 14.76 -7.89 -19.57
C ARG A 71 14.63 -7.76 -21.08
N GLU A 72 15.32 -6.79 -21.65
CA GLU A 72 15.45 -6.59 -23.10
C GLU A 72 16.88 -6.91 -23.52
N GLY A 73 17.13 -8.18 -23.87
CA GLY A 73 18.47 -8.69 -24.16
C GLY A 73 19.39 -8.66 -22.94
N SER A 74 20.44 -7.82 -22.99
CA SER A 74 21.40 -7.64 -21.89
C SER A 74 21.01 -6.52 -20.91
N VAL A 75 19.95 -5.76 -21.20
CA VAL A 75 19.53 -4.61 -20.38
C VAL A 75 18.36 -5.01 -19.49
N ILE A 76 18.44 -4.66 -18.21
CA ILE A 76 17.35 -4.78 -17.24
C ILE A 76 16.78 -3.37 -17.03
N ARG A 77 15.46 -3.22 -17.16
CA ARG A 77 14.73 -1.97 -16.91
C ARG A 77 13.54 -2.25 -16.02
N SER A 78 13.15 -1.31 -15.18
CA SER A 78 11.90 -1.43 -14.45
C SER A 78 10.71 -1.24 -15.39
N LYS A 79 9.77 -2.18 -15.36
CA LYS A 79 8.48 -2.11 -16.03
C LYS A 79 7.69 -0.94 -15.48
N THR A 80 6.96 -0.29 -16.37
CA THR A 80 6.04 0.77 -16.00
C THR A 80 4.77 0.18 -15.40
N LEU A 81 4.42 0.60 -14.18
CA LEU A 81 3.17 0.28 -13.52
C LEU A 81 2.11 1.28 -13.94
N THR A 82 0.93 0.80 -14.34
CA THR A 82 -0.21 1.63 -14.76
C THR A 82 -1.43 1.27 -13.92
N PRO A 83 -1.79 2.07 -12.91
CA PRO A 83 -2.96 1.79 -12.09
C PRO A 83 -4.25 1.98 -12.89
N THR A 84 -5.18 1.06 -12.73
CA THR A 84 -6.44 1.00 -13.49
C THR A 84 -7.38 2.16 -13.16
N ILE A 85 -7.42 2.59 -11.89
CA ILE A 85 -8.27 3.69 -11.39
C ILE A 85 -8.00 5.03 -12.10
N TYR A 86 -6.82 5.20 -12.70
CA TYR A 86 -6.44 6.44 -13.38
C TYR A 86 -6.61 6.39 -14.89
N GLU A 87 -7.11 5.27 -15.45
CA GLU A 87 -7.40 5.15 -16.89
C GLU A 87 -6.18 5.51 -17.77
N GLY A 88 -4.96 5.17 -17.32
CA GLY A 88 -3.72 5.44 -18.04
C GLY A 88 -3.18 6.87 -17.93
N ARG A 89 -3.80 7.76 -17.14
CA ARG A 89 -3.33 9.14 -16.94
C ARG A 89 -2.03 9.25 -16.15
N VAL A 90 -1.68 8.21 -15.38
CA VAL A 90 -0.45 8.16 -14.59
C VAL A 90 0.25 6.82 -14.74
N THR A 91 1.57 6.87 -14.59
CA THR A 91 2.46 5.71 -14.66
C THR A 91 3.58 5.84 -13.64
N TRP A 92 4.00 4.73 -13.04
CA TRP A 92 5.06 4.72 -12.02
C TRP A 92 6.12 3.66 -12.29
N GLY A 93 7.33 3.85 -11.78
CA GLY A 93 8.37 2.81 -11.82
C GLY A 93 8.29 1.82 -10.65
N ALA A 94 7.65 2.22 -9.55
CA ALA A 94 7.40 1.39 -8.38
C ALA A 94 6.26 1.98 -7.57
N HIS A 95 5.64 1.16 -6.73
CA HIS A 95 4.61 1.59 -5.80
C HIS A 95 4.86 1.00 -4.42
N GLN A 96 4.63 1.78 -3.35
CA GLN A 96 4.78 1.34 -1.97
C GLN A 96 3.42 1.32 -1.29
N VAL A 97 3.15 0.26 -0.54
CA VAL A 97 1.86 0.03 0.13
C VAL A 97 2.09 -0.51 1.53
N CYS A 98 1.27 -0.08 2.49
CA CYS A 98 1.30 -0.62 3.84
C CYS A 98 0.48 -1.91 3.90
N CYS A 99 1.00 -2.93 4.56
CA CYS A 99 0.36 -4.23 4.70
C CYS A 99 0.32 -4.66 6.18
N CYS A 100 -0.71 -5.41 6.56
CA CYS A 100 -0.85 -6.00 7.89
C CYS A 100 -1.90 -7.12 7.83
N ASN A 101 -1.69 -8.24 8.54
CA ASN A 101 -2.64 -9.36 8.65
C ASN A 101 -3.22 -9.83 7.29
N ASP A 102 -2.34 -10.06 6.31
CA ASP A 102 -2.69 -10.48 4.93
C ASP A 102 -3.57 -9.48 4.15
N GLN A 103 -3.64 -8.23 4.60
CA GLN A 103 -4.33 -7.14 3.91
C GLN A 103 -3.35 -6.09 3.41
N ALA A 104 -3.66 -5.49 2.27
CA ALA A 104 -3.03 -4.28 1.74
C ALA A 104 -3.92 -3.06 2.01
N PHE A 105 -3.31 -1.99 2.48
CA PHE A 105 -3.95 -0.73 2.84
C PHE A 105 -3.43 0.36 1.90
N ASP A 106 -4.25 0.71 0.92
CA ASP A 106 -3.92 1.74 -0.06
C ASP A 106 -5.15 2.60 -0.35
N PRO A 107 -5.06 3.94 -0.25
CA PRO A 107 -6.19 4.82 -0.53
C PRO A 107 -6.58 4.89 -2.01
N MET A 108 -5.89 4.22 -2.93
CA MET A 108 -6.47 3.90 -4.24
C MET A 108 -7.76 3.08 -4.12
N LEU A 109 -7.97 2.42 -2.98
CA LEU A 109 -9.22 1.77 -2.60
C LEU A 109 -9.77 2.43 -1.33
N ASP A 110 -11.09 2.47 -1.20
CA ASP A 110 -11.78 3.01 -0.02
C ASP A 110 -11.70 2.06 1.20
N ARG A 111 -11.24 0.83 0.99
CA ARG A 111 -11.13 -0.23 2.00
C ARG A 111 -9.94 -1.14 1.73
N PRO A 112 -9.36 -1.75 2.78
CA PRO A 112 -8.29 -2.72 2.61
C PRO A 112 -8.81 -3.98 1.92
N ILE A 113 -7.92 -4.61 1.16
CA ILE A 113 -8.21 -5.86 0.43
C ILE A 113 -7.15 -6.91 0.75
N ALA A 114 -7.44 -8.17 0.45
CA ALA A 114 -6.46 -9.23 0.62
C ALA A 114 -5.21 -8.95 -0.23
N ILE A 115 -4.03 -9.19 0.35
CA ILE A 115 -2.76 -8.89 -0.31
C ILE A 115 -2.59 -9.64 -1.63
N ASN A 116 -3.12 -10.86 -1.71
CA ASN A 116 -3.07 -11.69 -2.92
C ASN A 116 -3.92 -11.14 -4.07
N ASP A 117 -4.93 -10.32 -3.76
CA ASP A 117 -5.80 -9.72 -4.77
C ASP A 117 -5.35 -8.29 -5.15
N TYR A 118 -4.36 -7.75 -4.42
CA TYR A 118 -4.03 -6.33 -4.47
C TYR A 118 -3.53 -5.87 -5.83
N THR A 119 -2.47 -6.48 -6.34
CA THR A 119 -1.84 -6.02 -7.58
C THR A 119 -2.73 -6.24 -8.79
N LYS A 120 -3.48 -7.34 -8.81
CA LYS A 120 -4.51 -7.59 -9.82
C LYS A 120 -5.62 -6.56 -9.80
N THR A 121 -6.06 -6.13 -8.62
CA THR A 121 -7.11 -5.11 -8.48
C THR A 121 -6.61 -3.73 -8.92
N ILE A 122 -5.43 -3.32 -8.47
CA ILE A 122 -4.89 -1.98 -8.73
C ILE A 122 -4.30 -1.83 -10.13
N PHE A 123 -3.58 -2.84 -10.62
CA PHE A 123 -2.81 -2.76 -11.87
C PHE A 123 -3.37 -3.67 -12.99
N GLY A 124 -4.37 -4.50 -12.69
CA GLY A 124 -4.93 -5.46 -13.66
C GLY A 124 -4.09 -6.71 -13.87
N GLU A 125 -2.96 -6.84 -13.17
CA GLU A 125 -1.98 -7.92 -13.35
C GLU A 125 -1.47 -8.44 -11.99
N ASP A 126 -1.15 -9.73 -11.93
CA ASP A 126 -0.54 -10.35 -10.75
C ASP A 126 0.96 -10.02 -10.69
N ILE A 127 1.28 -8.89 -10.05
CA ILE A 127 2.67 -8.43 -9.84
C ILE A 127 3.13 -8.84 -8.44
N LYS A 128 4.35 -9.38 -8.33
CA LYS A 128 4.93 -9.77 -7.04
C LYS A 128 5.15 -8.52 -6.17
N MET A 129 4.74 -8.64 -4.90
CA MET A 129 5.07 -7.67 -3.86
C MET A 129 6.27 -8.14 -3.06
N GLU A 130 7.20 -7.25 -2.77
CA GLU A 130 8.38 -7.54 -1.95
C GLU A 130 8.38 -6.70 -0.68
N ILE A 131 8.70 -7.31 0.46
CA ILE A 131 8.81 -6.58 1.72
C ILE A 131 9.99 -5.61 1.61
N LEU A 132 9.71 -4.32 1.72
CA LEU A 132 10.70 -3.26 1.68
C LEU A 132 11.15 -2.87 3.08
N ILE A 133 10.18 -2.70 4.00
CA ILE A 133 10.43 -2.41 5.41
C ILE A 133 9.65 -3.43 6.23
N PRO A 134 10.33 -4.38 6.89
CA PRO A 134 9.66 -5.40 7.68
C PRO A 134 9.11 -4.79 8.99
N HIS A 135 8.17 -5.47 9.63
CA HIS A 135 7.52 -4.96 10.84
C HIS A 135 8.54 -4.65 11.96
N GLU A 136 9.57 -5.46 12.10
CA GLU A 136 10.60 -5.32 13.14
C GLU A 136 11.39 -4.01 13.01
N GLN A 137 11.37 -3.36 11.84
CA GLN A 137 12.11 -2.14 11.55
C GLN A 137 11.19 -0.92 11.36
N ILE A 138 9.86 -1.12 11.36
CA ILE A 138 8.94 -0.08 10.93
C ILE A 138 8.88 1.09 11.92
N GLU A 139 8.93 0.81 13.23
CA GLU A 139 8.95 1.86 14.25
C GLU A 139 10.23 2.70 14.18
N GLU A 140 11.39 2.06 14.00
CA GLU A 140 12.65 2.78 13.83
C GLU A 140 12.59 3.65 12.57
N PHE A 141 12.15 3.07 11.44
CA PHE A 141 12.06 3.77 10.16
C PHE A 141 11.16 5.01 10.22
N ILE A 142 10.02 4.91 10.92
CA ILE A 142 9.05 6.01 11.08
C ILE A 142 9.62 7.19 11.88
N ASN A 143 10.53 6.92 12.82
CA ASN A 143 11.07 7.92 13.75
C ASN A 143 12.38 8.59 13.28
N ARG A 144 12.84 8.29 12.06
CA ARG A 144 14.03 8.91 11.43
C ARG A 144 13.68 10.22 10.73
#